data_AF-A0A6F8TV40-F1
#
_entry.id   AF-A0A6F8TV40-F1
#
_cell.length_a   1.000
_cell.length_b   1.000
_cell.length_c   1.000
_cell.angle_alpha   90.00
_cell.angle_beta   90.00
_cell.angle_gamma   90.00
#
_symmetry.space_group_name_H-M   'P 1'
#
loop_
_entity.id
_entity.type
_entity.pdbx_description
1 polymer ?
#
loop_
_entity_poly.entity_id
_entity_poly.type
_entity_poly.pdbx_seq_one_letter_code
_entity_poly.pdbx_strand_id
1 'polypeptide(L)' 'MNLNELMNRYESSKQYQATDHQELLTMAKKLYISNEISFHDYRDLTKQINIEETHVIHTP' A
#
# COMPACT_ATOMS: atom_id res chain seq x y z
N MET A 1 -11.27 8.69 5.81
CA MET A 1 -10.47 8.19 4.68
C MET A 1 -10.30 6.71 4.89
N ASN A 2 -10.82 5.89 3.98
CA ASN A 2 -11.19 4.50 4.25
C ASN A 2 -10.36 3.55 3.37
N LEU A 3 -10.36 2.24 3.66
CA LEU A 3 -9.61 1.23 2.90
C LEU A 3 -9.85 1.30 1.37
N ASN A 4 -11.09 1.59 0.96
CA ASN A 4 -11.45 1.75 -0.46
C ASN A 4 -10.79 2.97 -1.12
N GLU A 5 -10.60 4.08 -0.39
CA GLU A 5 -9.88 5.25 -0.92
C GLU A 5 -8.37 4.98 -1.02
N LEU A 6 -7.84 4.16 -0.12
CA LEU A 6 -6.45 3.71 -0.18
C LEU A 6 -6.22 2.84 -1.42
N MET A 7 -7.09 1.86 -1.66
CA MET A 7 -7.03 1.02 -2.86
C MET A 7 -7.27 1.82 -4.16
N ASN A 8 -8.19 2.78 -4.17
CA ASN A 8 -8.39 3.63 -5.34
C ASN A 8 -7.16 4.49 -5.67
N ARG A 9 -6.47 5.03 -4.65
CA ARG A 9 -5.21 5.75 -4.88
C ARG A 9 -4.11 4.81 -5.34
N TYR A 10 -4.03 3.62 -4.75
CA TYR A 10 -3.12 2.56 -5.16
C TYR A 10 -3.30 2.18 -6.64
N GLU A 11 -4.53 1.91 -7.09
CA GLU A 11 -4.81 1.58 -8.49
C GLU A 11 -4.64 2.76 -9.44
N SER A 12 -4.93 3.98 -9.00
CA SER A 12 -4.81 5.18 -9.82
C SER A 12 -3.36 5.66 -9.96
N SER A 13 -2.49 5.33 -9.02
CA SER A 13 -1.06 5.65 -9.03
C SER A 13 -0.22 4.54 -9.68
N LYS A 14 -0.54 4.16 -10.91
CA LYS A 14 0.29 3.24 -11.73
C LYS A 14 1.67 3.81 -12.16
N GLN A 15 2.05 4.98 -11.65
CA GLN A 15 3.37 5.59 -11.81
C GLN A 15 4.01 5.73 -10.43
N TYR A 16 4.43 4.61 -9.85
CA TYR A 16 5.02 4.57 -8.51
C TYR A 16 6.27 5.46 -8.41
N GLN A 17 6.17 6.60 -7.74
CA GLN A 17 7.34 7.23 -7.13
C GLN A 17 7.53 6.63 -5.73
N ALA A 18 8.79 6.52 -5.27
CA ALA A 18 9.12 5.98 -3.95
C ALA A 18 8.37 6.67 -2.78
N THR A 19 7.95 7.92 -2.99
CA THR A 19 7.13 8.69 -2.05
C THR A 19 5.74 8.08 -1.84
N ASP A 20 5.09 7.59 -2.91
CA ASP A 20 3.76 6.98 -2.85
C ASP A 20 3.79 5.66 -2.07
N HIS A 21 4.86 4.89 -2.22
CA HIS A 21 5.07 3.63 -1.51
C HIS A 21 5.12 3.81 0.01
N GLN A 22 5.93 4.77 0.47
CA GLN A 22 6.06 5.09 1.89
C GLN A 22 4.72 5.61 2.45
N GLU A 23 3.97 6.38 1.66
CA GLU A 23 2.67 6.90 2.04
C GLU A 23 1.65 5.76 2.22
N LEU A 24 1.60 4.82 1.28
CA LEU A 24 0.73 3.63 1.33
C LEU A 24 1.01 2.76 2.56
N LEU A 25 2.29 2.49 2.87
CA LEU A 25 2.69 1.76 4.08
C LEU A 25 2.28 2.50 5.35
N THR A 26 2.45 3.82 5.36
CA THR A 26 2.07 4.68 6.48
C THR A 26 0.55 4.68 6.69
N MET A 27 -0.22 4.69 5.61
CA MET A 27 -1.69 4.62 5.65
C MET A 27 -2.18 3.25 6.14
N ALA A 28 -1.62 2.15 5.62
CA ALA A 28 -1.95 0.80 6.09
C ALA A 28 -1.69 0.67 7.61
N LYS A 29 -0.57 1.23 8.09
CA LYS A 29 -0.25 1.24 9.52
C LYS A 29 -1.24 2.06 10.35
N LYS A 30 -1.68 3.22 9.84
CA LYS A 30 -2.72 4.03 10.52
C LYS A 30 -4.03 3.27 10.65
N LEU A 31 -4.49 2.61 9.58
CA LEU A 31 -5.72 1.82 9.60
C LEU A 31 -5.64 0.68 10.63
N TYR A 32 -4.49 0.01 10.71
CA TYR A 32 -4.27 -1.04 11.71
C TYR A 32 -4.30 -0.51 13.15
N ILE A 33 -3.61 0.60 13.43
CA ILE A 33 -3.59 1.23 14.76
C ILE A 33 -4.99 1.73 15.15
N SER A 34 -5.77 2.19 14.18
CA SER A 34 -7.16 2.62 14.38
C SER A 34 -8.15 1.46 14.54
N ASN A 35 -7.71 0.18 14.50
CA ASN A 35 -8.55 -1.01 14.49
C ASN A 35 -9.57 -1.06 13.34
N GLU A 36 -9.33 -0.32 12.26
CA GLU A 36 -10.16 -0.32 11.05
C GLU A 36 -9.90 -1.57 10.19
N ILE A 37 -8.71 -2.16 10.32
CA ILE A 37 -8.32 -3.39 9.63
C ILE A 37 -7.67 -4.36 10.62
N SER A 38 -7.79 -5.65 10.34
CA SER A 38 -7.15 -6.68 11.17
C SER A 38 -5.65 -6.75 10.89
N PHE A 39 -4.91 -7.40 11.79
CA PHE A 39 -3.49 -7.70 11.56
C PHE A 39 -3.26 -8.49 10.26
N HIS A 40 -4.19 -9.37 9.91
CA HIS A 40 -4.11 -10.15 8.68
C HIS A 40 -4.18 -9.25 7.45
N ASP A 41 -5.15 -8.33 7.43
CA ASP A 41 -5.32 -7.35 6.35
C ASP A 41 -4.11 -6.41 6.24
N TYR A 42 -3.59 -5.93 7.37
CA TYR A 42 -2.39 -5.12 7.41
C TYR A 42 -1.17 -5.85 6.81
N ARG A 43 -0.99 -7.12 7.16
CA ARG A 43 0.10 -7.95 6.65
C ARG A 43 -0.02 -8.17 5.14
N ASP A 44 -1.23 -8.40 4.65
CA ASP A 44 -1.44 -8.66 3.24
C ASP A 44 -1.34 -7.37 2.39
N LEU A 45 -1.79 -6.22 2.92
CA LEU A 45 -1.58 -4.90 2.30
C LEU A 45 -0.09 -4.55 2.21
N THR A 46 0.65 -4.67 3.31
CA THR A 46 2.09 -4.38 3.32
C THR A 46 2.88 -5.32 2.41
N LYS A 47 2.46 -6.58 2.27
CA LYS A 47 3.03 -7.49 1.27
C LYS A 47 2.75 -7.03 -0.15
N GLN A 48 1.51 -6.69 -0.49
CA GLN A 48 1.16 -6.24 -1.85
C GLN A 48 1.95 -4.98 -2.24
N ILE A 49 2.00 -4.00 -1.33
CA ILE A 49 2.77 -2.77 -1.51
C ILE A 49 4.26 -3.08 -1.72
N ASN A 50 4.88 -3.91 -0.88
CA ASN A 50 6.31 -4.27 -1.00
C ASN A 50 6.65 -5.17 -2.21
N ILE A 51 5.72 -6.01 -2.66
CA ILE A 51 5.94 -6.89 -3.83
C ILE A 51 6.03 -6.06 -5.11
N GLU A 52 5.26 -4.98 -5.22
CA GLU A 52 5.31 -4.12 -6.42
C GLU A 52 6.61 -3.32 -6.54
N GLU A 53 7.27 -2.95 -5.43
CA GLU A 53 8.61 -2.32 -5.47
C GLU A 53 9.64 -3.21 -6.18
N THR A 54 9.50 -4.53 -6.06
CA THR A 54 10.40 -5.49 -6.70
C THR A 54 10.11 -5.66 -8.20
N HIS A 55 8.87 -5.39 -8.64
CA HIS A 55 8.48 -5.56 -10.06
C HIS A 55 8.84 -4.37 -10.95
N VAL A 56 9.08 -3.18 -10.38
CA VAL A 56 9.50 -2.00 -11.16
C VAL A 56 10.99 -2.02 -11.54
N ILE A 57 11.79 -2.90 -10.92
CA ILE A 57 13.26 -2.95 -11.12
C ILE A 57 13.71 -3.93 -12.21
N HIS A 58 12.80 -4.62 -12.89
CA HIS A 58 13.13 -5.56 -13.96
C HIS A 58 12.37 -5.24 -15.26
N THR A 59 12.86 -4.24 -15.99
CA THR A 59 12.68 -4.17 -17.45
C THR A 59 14.01 -4.51 -18.13
N PRO A 60 14.07 -5.51 -19.04
CA PRO A 60 15.27 -5.83 -19.82
C PRO A 60 15.66 -4.73 -20.81
#